data_AF-A0A0G4IPR5-F1
#
_entry.id   AF-A0A0G4IPR5-F1
#
_cell.length_a   1.000
_cell.length_b   1.000
_cell.length_c   1.000
_cell.angle_alpha   90.00
_cell.angle_beta   90.00
_cell.angle_gamma   90.00
#
_symmetry.space_group_name_H-M   'P 1'
#
loop_
_entity.id
_entity.type
_entity.pdbx_description
1 polymer ?
#
loop_
_entity_poly.entity_id
_entity_poly.type
_entity_poly.pdbx_seq_one_letter_code
_entity_poly.pdbx_strand_id
1 'polypeptide(L)'
;MMPHARLARCCRRRRLHSERGLYYAMTSRQVRPMSLWTGESSLDEERVSSGPAGPAKPCIGPQDDVARRSRQEQPMWTLPHDDTYIVDSNLVMFYMTGRFPTWVKFIRDHDALGKKLYALPQIERDLQYDLPDVIETLRVADPSAAPSPDDLDVVCNEIVEKLQFSQTFARECRSHVEQIIAAGFFVNAADPLQIPPDQGRRAVFATSDRFIRRVMVRTRLRTRIIGQILETFRLRLIPIRYIANDTWTDLV
;
A
#
# COMPACT_ATOMS: atom_id res chain seq x y z
N MET A 1 -45.92 19.07 -57.53
CA MET A 1 -45.28 18.77 -58.83
C MET A 1 -43.94 19.49 -58.84
N MET A 2 -42.83 18.75 -58.98
CA MET A 2 -41.41 19.18 -59.02
C MET A 2 -40.76 19.74 -57.72
N PRO A 3 -39.43 19.56 -57.55
CA PRO A 3 -38.80 19.18 -56.28
C PRO A 3 -37.66 20.13 -55.79
N HIS A 4 -37.28 20.05 -54.52
CA HIS A 4 -36.00 20.57 -53.99
C HIS A 4 -35.40 19.53 -53.03
N ALA A 5 -34.31 18.86 -53.43
CA ALA A 5 -32.91 19.23 -53.26
C ALA A 5 -32.30 18.66 -51.96
N ARG A 6 -31.61 17.52 -52.10
CA ARG A 6 -30.73 16.92 -51.08
C ARG A 6 -29.37 17.61 -51.14
N LEU A 7 -28.87 18.07 -49.98
CA LEU A 7 -27.46 18.34 -49.75
C LEU A 7 -27.01 17.52 -48.54
N ALA A 8 -26.29 16.42 -48.79
CA ALA A 8 -25.51 15.73 -47.78
C ALA A 8 -24.06 16.21 -47.90
N ARG A 9 -23.58 16.92 -46.87
CA ARG A 9 -22.19 17.38 -46.77
C ARG A 9 -21.29 16.26 -46.26
N CYS A 10 -20.16 16.11 -46.94
CA CYS A 10 -19.00 15.31 -46.55
C CYS A 10 -18.53 15.61 -45.12
N CYS A 11 -18.45 14.58 -44.27
CA CYS A 11 -17.60 14.58 -43.08
C CYS A 11 -16.18 14.13 -43.47
N ARG A 12 -15.26 15.09 -43.51
CA ARG A 12 -13.81 14.86 -43.56
C ARG A 12 -13.35 14.23 -42.25
N ARG A 13 -12.77 13.03 -42.34
CA ARG A 13 -11.90 12.41 -41.31
C ARG A 13 -10.78 13.38 -40.94
N ARG A 14 -10.65 13.74 -39.66
CA ARG A 14 -9.36 14.13 -39.07
C ARG A 14 -8.89 13.00 -38.15
N ARG A 15 -7.75 12.43 -38.53
CA ARG A 15 -6.88 11.65 -37.66
C ARG A 15 -6.34 12.58 -36.58
N LEU A 16 -6.44 12.18 -35.32
CA LEU A 16 -5.53 12.62 -34.29
C LEU A 16 -4.80 11.40 -33.76
N HIS A 17 -3.48 11.47 -33.88
CA HIS A 17 -2.52 10.56 -33.31
C HIS A 17 -2.66 10.57 -31.79
N SER A 18 -2.85 9.39 -31.19
CA SER A 18 -2.56 9.14 -29.78
C SER A 18 -1.45 8.11 -29.73
N GLU A 19 -0.22 8.58 -29.90
CA GLU A 19 0.98 7.85 -29.51
C GLU A 19 1.11 7.94 -27.98
N ARG A 20 0.91 6.80 -27.30
CA ARG A 20 1.54 6.39 -26.04
C ARG A 20 0.92 5.06 -25.58
N GLY A 21 1.13 4.03 -26.40
CA GLY A 21 1.06 2.65 -25.94
C GLY A 21 2.48 2.20 -25.65
N LEU A 22 2.88 2.17 -24.38
CA LEU A 22 4.14 1.56 -23.96
C LEU A 22 3.87 0.39 -23.03
N TYR A 23 4.01 -0.80 -23.63
CA TYR A 23 4.66 -1.99 -23.12
C TYR A 23 4.71 -2.20 -21.60
N TYR A 24 4.00 -3.22 -21.12
CA TYR A 24 4.64 -4.23 -20.26
C TYR A 24 4.25 -5.62 -20.75
N ALA A 25 5.18 -6.21 -21.52
CA ALA A 25 5.19 -7.61 -21.86
C ALA A 25 5.74 -8.42 -20.67
N MET A 26 5.15 -9.60 -20.50
CA MET A 26 5.52 -10.66 -19.58
C MET A 26 7.04 -10.86 -19.47
N THR A 27 7.52 -11.01 -18.24
CA THR A 27 8.76 -11.74 -17.95
C THR A 27 8.52 -12.78 -16.87
N SER A 28 7.93 -13.90 -17.30
CA SER A 28 8.24 -15.21 -16.73
C SER A 28 9.70 -15.55 -17.08
N ARG A 29 10.64 -15.36 -16.15
CA ARG A 29 11.97 -15.99 -16.23
C ARG A 29 12.43 -16.49 -14.87
N GLN A 30 12.35 -17.81 -14.76
CA GLN A 30 13.34 -18.73 -14.18
C GLN A 30 14.07 -18.28 -12.91
N VAL A 31 13.64 -18.94 -11.84
CA VAL A 31 14.42 -19.35 -10.67
C VAL A 31 15.89 -19.63 -11.03
N ARG A 32 16.80 -18.93 -10.34
CA ARG A 32 18.12 -19.47 -9.98
C ARG A 32 18.34 -19.31 -8.47
N PRO A 33 18.90 -20.33 -7.80
CA PRO A 33 19.11 -20.31 -6.36
C PRO A 33 20.28 -19.37 -6.02
N MET A 34 20.10 -18.54 -4.99
CA MET A 34 21.17 -17.71 -4.44
C MET A 34 22.05 -18.59 -3.54
N SER A 35 23.33 -18.68 -3.92
CA SER A 35 24.40 -19.34 -3.18
C SER A 35 24.65 -18.67 -1.83
N LEU A 36 24.86 -19.51 -0.82
CA LEU A 36 25.40 -19.18 0.50
C LEU A 36 26.63 -18.29 0.38
N TRP A 37 26.58 -17.11 1.01
CA TRP A 37 27.77 -16.33 1.35
C TRP A 37 28.06 -16.55 2.84
N THR A 38 28.93 -17.51 3.11
CA THR A 38 29.67 -17.64 4.37
C THR A 38 30.95 -16.83 4.21
N GLY A 39 31.01 -15.68 4.86
CA GLY A 39 32.21 -14.85 4.99
C GLY A 39 32.56 -14.72 6.45
N GLU A 40 33.26 -15.73 6.97
CA GLU A 40 34.05 -15.61 8.19
C GLU A 40 35.22 -14.67 7.91
N SER A 41 35.44 -13.69 8.78
CA SER A 41 36.73 -13.02 8.90
C SER A 41 36.98 -12.72 10.37
N SER A 42 37.98 -13.43 10.85
CA SER A 42 38.70 -13.34 12.11
C SER A 42 39.21 -11.94 12.39
N LEU A 43 39.00 -11.47 13.62
CA LEU A 43 39.87 -10.51 14.28
C LEU A 43 40.04 -10.94 15.75
N ASP A 44 41.14 -11.64 16.01
CA ASP A 44 41.94 -11.57 17.23
C ASP A 44 42.52 -10.14 17.32
N GLU A 45 42.84 -9.49 18.45
CA GLU A 45 43.12 -9.88 19.83
C GLU A 45 43.12 -8.60 20.72
N GLU A 46 42.92 -8.81 22.03
CA GLU A 46 43.39 -8.04 23.21
C GLU A 46 43.27 -6.50 23.33
N ARG A 47 42.57 -6.02 24.39
CA ARG A 47 43.23 -5.58 25.64
C ARG A 47 42.24 -5.07 26.70
N VAL A 48 42.49 -5.49 27.93
CA VAL A 48 41.88 -5.05 29.18
C VAL A 48 42.30 -3.62 29.52
N SER A 49 41.35 -2.77 29.95
CA SER A 49 41.63 -1.66 30.88
C SER A 49 40.38 -1.28 31.66
N SER A 50 40.45 -1.48 32.96
CA SER A 50 39.51 -1.06 33.98
C SER A 50 39.65 0.44 34.26
N GLY A 51 38.54 1.18 34.13
CA GLY A 51 38.43 2.60 34.47
C GLY A 51 37.06 2.91 35.10
N PRO A 52 36.94 3.98 35.91
CA PRO A 52 36.03 4.03 37.04
C PRO A 52 34.58 4.40 36.69
N ALA A 53 33.69 4.03 37.62
CA ALA A 53 32.25 4.20 37.56
C ALA A 53 31.83 5.66 37.23
N GLY A 54 31.19 5.81 36.06
CA GLY A 54 30.43 7.00 35.68
C GLY A 54 28.99 6.96 36.25
N PRO A 55 28.32 8.12 36.34
CA PRO A 55 27.07 8.28 37.06
C PRO A 55 25.90 7.51 36.41
N ALA A 56 25.00 7.04 37.26
CA ALA A 56 23.85 6.21 36.93
C ALA A 56 23.06 6.74 35.73
N LYS A 57 22.81 5.86 34.75
CA LYS A 57 21.86 6.10 33.67
C LYS A 57 20.48 6.39 34.26
N PRO A 58 19.75 7.39 33.76
CA PRO A 58 18.35 7.58 34.14
C PRO A 58 17.54 6.37 33.67
N CYS A 59 16.76 5.81 34.57
CA CYS A 59 15.78 4.77 34.29
C CYS A 59 14.73 5.33 33.34
N ILE A 60 14.86 5.02 32.05
CA ILE A 60 13.81 5.24 31.06
C ILE A 60 12.69 4.26 31.41
N GLY A 61 11.57 4.81 31.88
CA GLY A 61 10.36 4.06 32.23
C GLY A 61 9.69 3.38 31.03
N PRO A 62 8.61 2.62 31.27
CA PRO A 62 8.05 1.61 30.36
C PRO A 62 7.23 2.16 29.18
N GLN A 63 7.67 3.26 28.55
CA GLN A 63 7.00 3.82 27.36
C GLN A 63 7.50 3.20 26.04
N ASP A 64 8.64 2.51 26.03
CA ASP A 64 9.20 1.87 24.83
C ASP A 64 8.64 0.47 24.53
N ASP A 65 7.93 -0.16 25.48
CA ASP A 65 7.43 -1.53 25.31
C ASP A 65 6.20 -1.62 24.41
N VAL A 66 5.39 -0.55 24.31
CA VAL A 66 4.22 -0.52 23.41
C VAL A 66 4.66 -0.56 21.95
N ALA A 67 5.74 0.14 21.62
CA ALA A 67 6.25 0.22 20.26
C ALA A 67 7.25 -0.92 19.91
N ARG A 68 7.60 -1.79 20.88
CA ARG A 68 8.33 -3.06 20.63
C ARG A 68 7.39 -4.21 20.27
N ARG A 69 6.14 -4.18 20.73
CA ARG A 69 5.09 -5.17 20.39
C ARG A 69 4.58 -5.03 18.95
N SER A 70 4.68 -3.84 18.35
CA SER A 70 4.17 -3.53 17.00
C SER A 70 4.96 -4.17 15.84
N ARG A 71 5.82 -5.16 16.08
CA ARG A 71 6.51 -5.92 15.02
C ARG A 71 6.48 -7.43 15.20
N GLN A 72 5.77 -7.91 16.22
CA GLN A 72 5.62 -9.33 16.42
C GLN A 72 4.62 -9.85 15.40
N GLU A 73 5.05 -10.82 14.59
CA GLU A 73 4.13 -11.50 13.68
C GLU A 73 3.06 -12.21 14.51
N GLN A 74 1.81 -11.88 14.25
CA GLN A 74 0.64 -12.47 14.89
C GLN A 74 0.01 -13.49 13.94
N PRO A 75 -0.60 -14.55 14.45
CA PRO A 75 -1.22 -15.54 13.58
C PRO A 75 -2.49 -14.99 12.90
N MET A 76 -2.78 -15.46 11.68
CA MET A 76 -3.89 -14.96 10.85
C MET A 76 -5.24 -14.98 11.55
N TRP A 77 -5.50 -15.98 12.40
CA TRP A 77 -6.77 -16.13 13.11
C TRP A 77 -7.01 -15.06 14.20
N THR A 78 -6.00 -14.25 14.56
CA THR A 78 -6.16 -13.10 15.48
C THR A 78 -6.41 -11.78 14.74
N LEU A 79 -6.47 -11.79 13.41
CA LEU A 79 -6.69 -10.56 12.65
C LEU A 79 -8.07 -9.95 13.00
N PRO A 80 -8.14 -8.66 13.42
CA PRO A 80 -9.40 -8.09 13.89
C PRO A 80 -10.46 -7.95 12.78
N HIS A 81 -11.65 -8.51 12.96
CA HIS A 81 -12.72 -8.31 11.99
C HIS A 81 -13.35 -6.91 12.07
N ASP A 82 -13.11 -6.12 13.11
CA ASP A 82 -13.71 -4.79 13.32
C ASP A 82 -13.02 -3.65 12.56
N ASP A 83 -11.88 -3.93 11.94
CA ASP A 83 -11.16 -2.97 11.11
C ASP A 83 -11.78 -2.89 9.70
N THR A 84 -11.64 -1.72 9.07
CA THR A 84 -12.03 -1.51 7.67
C THR A 84 -10.81 -1.74 6.78
N TYR A 85 -10.83 -2.82 6.00
CA TYR A 85 -9.67 -3.23 5.22
C TYR A 85 -9.66 -2.64 3.81
N ILE A 86 -8.61 -1.91 3.49
CA ILE A 86 -8.27 -1.54 2.12
C ILE A 86 -7.17 -2.48 1.64
N VAL A 87 -7.44 -3.28 0.62
CA VAL A 87 -6.55 -4.34 0.16
C VAL A 87 -5.82 -3.96 -1.13
N ASP A 88 -4.56 -4.39 -1.25
CA ASP A 88 -3.81 -4.32 -2.51
C ASP A 88 -4.22 -5.41 -3.51
N SER A 89 -3.79 -5.26 -4.77
CA SER A 89 -4.11 -6.21 -5.84
C SER A 89 -3.56 -7.61 -5.58
N ASN A 90 -2.44 -7.73 -4.87
CA ASN A 90 -1.85 -9.03 -4.53
C ASN A 90 -2.77 -9.84 -3.59
N LEU A 91 -3.33 -9.20 -2.55
CA LEU A 91 -4.24 -9.85 -1.61
C LEU A 91 -5.58 -10.23 -2.26
N VAL A 92 -6.08 -9.40 -3.19
CA VAL A 92 -7.24 -9.76 -4.02
C VAL A 92 -6.93 -11.02 -4.83
N MET A 93 -5.79 -11.05 -5.52
CA MET A 93 -5.37 -12.21 -6.30
C MET A 93 -5.16 -13.46 -5.43
N PHE A 94 -4.62 -13.31 -4.21
CA PHE A 94 -4.44 -14.46 -3.31
C PHE A 94 -5.75 -15.04 -2.82
N TYR A 95 -6.77 -14.21 -2.63
CA TYR A 95 -8.12 -14.68 -2.34
C TYR A 95 -8.70 -15.44 -3.54
N MET A 96 -8.69 -14.83 -4.73
CA MET A 96 -9.27 -15.41 -5.95
C MET A 96 -8.61 -16.74 -6.35
N THR A 97 -7.29 -16.84 -6.17
CA THR A 97 -6.51 -18.04 -6.51
C THR A 97 -6.47 -19.09 -5.39
N GLY A 98 -6.97 -18.76 -4.20
CA GLY A 98 -6.87 -19.64 -3.03
C GLY A 98 -5.44 -19.85 -2.51
N ARG A 99 -4.50 -18.97 -2.87
CA ARG A 99 -3.07 -19.16 -2.57
C ARG A 99 -2.76 -19.21 -1.07
N PHE A 100 -3.46 -18.40 -0.26
CA PHE A 100 -3.30 -18.33 1.19
C PHE A 100 -4.60 -18.80 1.86
N PRO A 101 -4.70 -20.08 2.26
CA PRO A 101 -5.95 -20.63 2.79
C PRO A 101 -6.49 -19.91 4.02
N THR A 102 -5.61 -19.43 4.90
CA THR A 102 -5.99 -18.68 6.10
C THR A 102 -6.47 -17.26 5.79
N TRP A 103 -5.92 -16.61 4.76
CA TRP A 103 -6.47 -15.35 4.22
C TRP A 103 -7.85 -15.55 3.61
N VAL A 104 -8.04 -16.63 2.83
CA VAL A 104 -9.36 -16.99 2.28
C VAL A 104 -10.37 -17.23 3.38
N LYS A 105 -9.97 -17.98 4.41
CA LYS A 105 -10.81 -18.22 5.59
C LYS A 105 -11.17 -16.91 6.28
N PHE A 106 -10.19 -16.04 6.54
CA PHE A 106 -10.44 -14.74 7.15
C PHE A 106 -11.46 -13.92 6.34
N ILE A 107 -11.32 -13.82 5.02
CA ILE A 107 -12.26 -13.06 4.17
C ILE A 107 -13.67 -13.65 4.26
N ARG A 108 -13.80 -14.98 4.22
CA ARG A 108 -15.12 -15.65 4.35
C ARG A 108 -15.74 -15.40 5.71
N ASP A 109 -14.96 -15.49 6.78
CA ASP A 109 -15.41 -15.22 8.14
C ASP A 109 -15.80 -13.73 8.28
N HIS A 110 -15.08 -12.82 7.61
CA HIS A 110 -15.38 -11.38 7.58
C HIS A 110 -16.69 -11.07 6.83
N ASP A 111 -16.92 -11.71 5.67
CA ASP A 111 -18.18 -11.58 4.91
C ASP A 111 -19.37 -12.17 5.66
N ALA A 112 -19.18 -13.30 6.35
CA ALA A 112 -20.21 -13.92 7.18
C ALA A 112 -20.67 -13.01 8.34
N LEU A 113 -19.82 -12.07 8.76
CA LEU A 113 -20.17 -11.01 9.72
C LEU A 113 -20.85 -9.79 9.07
N GLY A 114 -21.18 -9.88 7.77
CA GLY A 114 -21.78 -8.79 6.99
C GLY A 114 -20.81 -7.65 6.65
N LYS A 115 -19.50 -7.89 6.73
CA LYS A 115 -18.47 -6.87 6.50
C LYS A 115 -17.80 -7.05 5.15
N LYS A 116 -17.39 -5.93 4.54
CA LYS A 116 -16.74 -5.88 3.23
C LYS A 116 -15.28 -5.45 3.34
N LEU A 117 -14.49 -5.91 2.39
CA LEU A 117 -13.17 -5.37 2.13
C LEU A 117 -13.28 -4.36 0.99
N TYR A 118 -12.29 -3.48 0.89
CA TYR A 118 -12.31 -2.39 -0.07
C TYR A 118 -11.05 -2.38 -0.93
N ALA A 119 -11.19 -2.09 -2.22
CA ALA A 119 -10.08 -1.92 -3.15
C ALA A 119 -10.04 -0.49 -3.69
N LEU A 120 -8.84 0.00 -4.00
CA LEU A 120 -8.68 1.26 -4.72
C LEU A 120 -9.22 1.14 -6.15
N PRO A 121 -9.82 2.20 -6.74
CA PRO A 121 -10.33 2.15 -8.12
C PRO A 121 -9.30 1.78 -9.19
N GLN A 122 -8.01 2.03 -8.95
CA GLN A 122 -6.95 1.54 -9.84
C GLN A 122 -6.85 0.01 -9.87
N ILE A 123 -7.10 -0.67 -8.75
CA ILE A 123 -7.01 -2.13 -8.67
C ILE A 123 -8.08 -2.78 -9.55
N GLU A 124 -9.31 -2.27 -9.55
CA GLU A 124 -10.37 -2.75 -10.45
C GLU A 124 -9.99 -2.56 -11.91
N ARG A 125 -9.33 -1.45 -12.28
CA ARG A 125 -8.87 -1.20 -13.65
C ARG A 125 -7.70 -2.09 -14.06
N ASP A 126 -6.82 -2.42 -13.11
CA ASP A 126 -5.63 -3.22 -13.35
C ASP A 126 -5.94 -4.73 -13.39
N LEU A 127 -6.96 -5.17 -12.65
CA LEU A 127 -7.44 -6.54 -12.67
C LEU A 127 -8.25 -6.77 -13.95
N GLN A 128 -7.82 -7.72 -14.77
CA GLN A 128 -8.55 -8.16 -15.97
C GLN A 128 -9.79 -9.02 -15.64
N TYR A 129 -10.22 -9.03 -14.38
CA TYR A 129 -11.26 -9.88 -13.83
C TYR A 129 -12.14 -9.06 -12.89
N ASP A 130 -13.40 -9.43 -12.79
CA ASP A 130 -14.32 -8.82 -11.84
C ASP A 130 -13.85 -9.05 -10.39
N LEU A 131 -14.03 -8.03 -9.55
CA LEU A 131 -13.76 -8.15 -8.13
C LEU A 131 -14.78 -9.13 -7.50
N PRO A 132 -14.36 -9.96 -6.53
CA PRO A 132 -15.29 -10.79 -5.77
C PRO A 132 -16.32 -9.95 -5.01
N ASP A 133 -17.56 -10.42 -4.85
CA ASP A 133 -18.66 -9.71 -4.17
C ASP A 133 -18.37 -9.26 -2.72
N VAL A 134 -17.36 -9.84 -2.08
CA VAL A 134 -16.90 -9.46 -0.73
C VAL A 134 -15.97 -8.22 -0.76
N ILE A 135 -15.45 -7.85 -1.93
CA ILE A 135 -14.51 -6.75 -2.13
C ILE A 135 -15.19 -5.67 -2.99
N GLU A 136 -15.40 -4.49 -2.41
CA GLU A 136 -15.98 -3.35 -3.12
C GLU A 136 -14.92 -2.34 -3.55
N THR A 137 -15.12 -1.70 -4.69
CA THR A 137 -14.30 -0.54 -5.07
C THR A 137 -14.66 0.67 -4.22
N LEU A 138 -13.64 1.34 -3.68
CA LEU A 138 -13.82 2.58 -2.91
C LEU A 138 -14.40 3.68 -3.78
N ARG A 139 -15.40 4.36 -3.24
CA ARG A 139 -16.02 5.54 -3.84
C ARG A 139 -15.78 6.74 -2.94
N VAL A 140 -15.56 7.89 -3.57
CA VAL A 140 -15.52 9.17 -2.88
C VAL A 140 -16.92 9.79 -2.85
N ALA A 141 -17.26 10.46 -1.77
CA ALA A 141 -18.55 11.15 -1.62
C ALA A 141 -18.74 12.25 -2.69
N ASP A 142 -17.65 12.94 -3.01
CA ASP A 142 -17.58 13.97 -4.04
C ASP A 142 -16.44 13.61 -5.01
N PRO A 143 -16.71 13.39 -6.31
CA PRO A 143 -15.67 13.13 -7.30
C PRO A 143 -14.60 14.23 -7.38
N SER A 144 -14.93 15.47 -7.01
CA SER A 144 -13.97 16.57 -6.93
C SER A 144 -13.02 16.48 -5.73
N ALA A 145 -13.34 15.64 -4.75
CA ALA A 145 -12.47 15.33 -3.61
C ALA A 145 -11.50 14.16 -3.91
N ALA A 146 -11.62 13.50 -5.07
CA ALA A 146 -10.63 12.52 -5.50
C ALA A 146 -9.28 13.22 -5.76
N PRO A 147 -8.15 12.62 -5.36
CA PRO A 147 -6.84 13.23 -5.61
C PRO A 147 -6.60 13.33 -7.11
N SER A 148 -6.15 14.51 -7.56
CA SER A 148 -5.71 14.63 -8.95
C SER A 148 -4.40 13.83 -9.13
N PRO A 149 -4.13 13.29 -10.33
CA PRO A 149 -2.85 12.63 -10.60
C PRO A 149 -1.64 13.53 -10.31
N ASP A 150 -1.78 14.84 -10.55
CA ASP A 150 -0.72 15.82 -10.28
C ASP A 150 -0.45 15.97 -8.78
N ASP A 151 -1.50 15.94 -7.94
CA ASP A 151 -1.33 15.97 -6.47
C ASP A 151 -0.60 14.72 -5.97
N LEU A 152 -0.98 13.54 -6.46
CA LEU A 152 -0.31 12.28 -6.12
C LEU A 152 1.16 12.32 -6.53
N ASP A 153 1.46 12.85 -7.71
CA ASP A 153 2.81 12.99 -8.23
C ASP A 153 3.70 13.87 -7.37
N VAL A 154 3.19 15.04 -6.93
CA VAL A 154 3.92 15.95 -6.04
C VAL A 154 4.23 15.27 -4.70
N VAL A 155 3.23 14.64 -4.07
CA VAL A 155 3.41 13.95 -2.79
C VAL A 155 4.40 12.78 -2.93
N CYS A 156 4.29 12.01 -4.01
CA CYS A 156 5.21 10.90 -4.29
C CYS A 156 6.66 11.40 -4.43
N ASN A 157 6.87 12.46 -5.21
CA ASN A 157 8.20 13.03 -5.43
C ASN A 157 8.81 13.53 -4.12
N GLU A 158 8.02 14.20 -3.27
CA GLU A 158 8.50 14.69 -1.98
C GLU A 158 8.88 13.54 -1.03
N ILE A 159 8.08 12.47 -0.97
CA ILE A 159 8.41 11.27 -0.19
C ILE A 159 9.70 10.63 -0.71
N VAL A 160 9.82 10.42 -2.01
CA VAL A 160 10.99 9.80 -2.64
C VAL A 160 12.26 10.61 -2.38
N GLU A 161 12.17 11.95 -2.51
CA GLU A 161 13.28 12.85 -2.27
C GLU A 161 13.71 12.83 -0.79
N LYS A 162 12.76 12.94 0.15
CA LYS A 162 13.05 12.94 1.58
C LYS A 162 13.55 11.60 2.10
N LEU A 163 13.13 10.50 1.50
CA LEU A 163 13.65 9.16 1.80
C LEU A 163 15.02 8.89 1.14
N GLN A 164 15.52 9.82 0.34
CA GLN A 164 16.83 9.78 -0.33
C GLN A 164 17.02 8.53 -1.18
N PHE A 165 15.98 8.12 -1.89
CA PHE A 165 16.10 7.01 -2.83
C PHE A 165 16.92 7.42 -4.05
N SER A 166 17.75 6.50 -4.56
CA SER A 166 18.43 6.71 -5.84
C SER A 166 17.40 6.80 -6.97
N GLN A 167 17.69 7.49 -8.06
CA GLN A 167 16.70 7.70 -9.14
C GLN A 167 16.13 6.39 -9.72
N THR A 168 16.95 5.35 -9.86
CA THR A 168 16.50 4.03 -10.31
C THR A 168 15.51 3.41 -9.31
N PHE A 169 15.83 3.51 -8.02
CA PHE A 169 15.04 2.94 -6.94
C PHE A 169 13.76 3.75 -6.68
N ALA A 170 13.81 5.06 -6.85
CA ALA A 170 12.68 5.98 -6.80
C ALA A 170 11.56 5.57 -7.77
N ARG A 171 11.94 5.20 -9.01
CA ARG A 171 10.97 4.74 -10.02
C ARG A 171 10.26 3.46 -9.61
N GLU A 172 11.00 2.52 -9.00
CA GLU A 172 10.43 1.27 -8.47
C GLU A 172 9.51 1.54 -7.26
N CYS A 173 9.87 2.50 -6.40
CA CYS A 173 9.09 2.84 -5.21
C CYS A 173 7.74 3.49 -5.53
N ARG A 174 7.65 4.20 -6.66
CA ARG A 174 6.58 5.16 -6.93
C ARG A 174 5.18 4.54 -6.84
N SER A 175 4.95 3.41 -7.49
CA SER A 175 3.64 2.75 -7.47
C SER A 175 3.22 2.31 -6.06
N HIS A 176 4.18 1.85 -5.24
CA HIS A 176 3.93 1.46 -3.85
C HIS A 176 3.60 2.67 -2.97
N VAL A 177 4.30 3.79 -3.19
CA VAL A 177 4.04 5.05 -2.48
C VAL A 177 2.66 5.59 -2.85
N GLU A 178 2.34 5.60 -4.15
CA GLU A 178 1.06 6.04 -4.68
C GLU A 178 -0.11 5.26 -4.08
N GLN A 179 -0.01 3.94 -3.95
CA GLN A 179 -1.03 3.12 -3.30
C GLN A 179 -1.27 3.51 -1.84
N ILE A 180 -0.21 3.76 -1.06
CA ILE A 180 -0.33 4.18 0.34
C ILE A 180 -1.00 5.56 0.44
N ILE A 181 -0.58 6.51 -0.40
CA ILE A 181 -1.15 7.86 -0.44
C ILE A 181 -2.63 7.79 -0.85
N ALA A 182 -2.94 7.07 -1.93
CA ALA A 182 -4.28 6.92 -2.45
C ALA A 182 -5.21 6.30 -1.40
N ALA A 183 -4.77 5.25 -0.69
CA ALA A 183 -5.55 4.66 0.39
C ALA A 183 -5.87 5.69 1.49
N GLY A 184 -4.91 6.53 1.88
CA GLY A 184 -5.17 7.63 2.83
C GLY A 184 -6.18 8.66 2.31
N PHE A 185 -6.08 9.07 1.05
CA PHE A 185 -7.03 9.98 0.41
C PHE A 185 -8.45 9.40 0.38
N PHE A 186 -8.60 8.18 -0.14
CA PHE A 186 -9.90 7.56 -0.31
C PHE A 186 -10.60 7.29 1.03
N VAL A 187 -9.86 6.97 2.10
CA VAL A 187 -10.44 6.87 3.45
C VAL A 187 -10.99 8.22 3.91
N ASN A 188 -10.23 9.30 3.72
CA ASN A 188 -10.63 10.63 4.17
C ASN A 188 -11.81 11.20 3.37
N ALA A 189 -11.93 10.81 2.09
CA ALA A 189 -12.97 11.26 1.17
C ALA A 189 -14.07 10.21 0.93
N ALA A 190 -14.06 9.09 1.67
CA ALA A 190 -14.94 7.95 1.44
C ALA A 190 -16.41 8.37 1.46
N ASP A 191 -17.21 7.78 0.58
CA ASP A 191 -18.66 7.86 0.65
C ASP A 191 -19.14 7.34 2.02
N PRO A 192 -19.79 8.16 2.87
CA PRO A 192 -20.25 7.75 4.19
C PRO A 192 -21.26 6.60 4.17
N LEU A 193 -21.94 6.39 3.03
CA LEU A 193 -22.83 5.26 2.83
C LEU A 193 -22.07 3.94 2.63
N GLN A 194 -20.83 4.01 2.12
CA GLN A 194 -19.95 2.87 1.96
C GLN A 194 -19.11 2.64 3.22
N ILE A 195 -18.44 3.69 3.72
CA ILE A 195 -17.61 3.62 4.93
C ILE A 195 -18.10 4.70 5.90
N PRO A 196 -18.85 4.30 6.94
CA PRO A 196 -19.25 5.22 8.01
C PRO A 196 -18.04 5.90 8.67
N PRO A 197 -18.16 7.16 9.14
CA PRO A 197 -17.02 7.91 9.69
C PRO A 197 -16.30 7.25 10.87
N ASP A 198 -17.00 6.48 11.71
CA ASP A 198 -16.41 5.71 12.81
C ASP A 198 -15.57 4.53 12.32
N GLN A 199 -15.99 3.91 11.22
CA GLN A 199 -15.26 2.85 10.53
C GLN A 199 -14.03 3.41 9.80
N GLY A 200 -14.15 4.57 9.14
CA GLY A 200 -13.03 5.24 8.47
C GLY A 200 -11.86 5.55 9.42
N ARG A 201 -12.12 5.83 10.71
CA ARG A 201 -11.07 6.01 11.72
C ARG A 201 -10.25 4.74 11.99
N ARG A 202 -10.86 3.57 11.78
CA ARG A 202 -10.28 2.23 11.91
C ARG A 202 -9.86 1.63 10.56
N ALA A 203 -9.78 2.45 9.51
CA ALA A 203 -9.32 1.98 8.22
C ALA A 203 -7.84 1.55 8.28
N VAL A 204 -7.53 0.41 7.68
CA VAL A 204 -6.19 -0.18 7.61
C VAL A 204 -5.88 -0.53 6.16
N PHE A 205 -4.70 -0.13 5.69
CA PHE A 205 -4.19 -0.60 4.41
C PHE A 205 -3.53 -1.97 4.61
N ALA A 206 -4.22 -3.03 4.19
CA ALA A 206 -3.70 -4.38 4.18
C ALA A 206 -2.96 -4.67 2.87
N THR A 207 -1.73 -5.17 2.99
CA THR A 207 -0.87 -5.45 1.86
C THR A 207 -0.08 -6.73 2.08
N SER A 208 0.23 -7.44 1.00
CA SER A 208 1.21 -8.54 1.02
C SER A 208 2.55 -8.13 0.41
N ASP A 209 2.70 -6.85 0.10
CA ASP A 209 3.87 -6.30 -0.56
C ASP A 209 5.06 -6.20 0.40
N ARG A 210 6.04 -7.06 0.15
CA ARG A 210 7.30 -7.08 0.92
C ARG A 210 8.09 -5.80 0.74
N PHE A 211 7.93 -5.10 -0.38
CA PHE A 211 8.59 -3.84 -0.64
C PHE A 211 8.12 -2.77 0.36
N ILE A 212 6.81 -2.64 0.57
CA ILE A 212 6.24 -1.73 1.57
C ILE A 212 6.85 -2.03 2.96
N ARG A 213 6.83 -3.30 3.38
CA ARG A 213 7.41 -3.74 4.66
C ARG A 213 8.91 -3.45 4.79
N ARG A 214 9.71 -3.77 3.76
CA ARG A 214 11.18 -3.76 3.84
C ARG A 214 11.81 -2.42 3.46
N VAL A 215 11.08 -1.56 2.76
CA VAL A 215 11.61 -0.32 2.20
C VAL A 215 10.86 0.87 2.78
N MET A 216 9.54 0.96 2.57
CA MET A 216 8.78 2.17 2.88
C MET A 216 8.67 2.41 4.39
N VAL A 217 8.21 1.40 5.14
CA VAL A 217 7.91 1.54 6.58
C VAL A 217 8.83 0.69 7.46
N ARG A 218 10.02 0.36 6.94
CA ARG A 218 11.03 -0.45 7.65
C ARG A 218 11.44 0.16 8.99
N THR A 219 11.48 1.48 9.10
CA THR A 219 11.93 2.18 10.31
C THR A 219 10.89 3.21 10.77
N ARG A 220 10.86 3.48 12.08
CA ARG A 220 10.00 4.54 12.64
C ARG A 220 10.32 5.90 12.03
N LEU A 221 11.60 6.16 11.72
CA LEU A 221 12.02 7.41 11.08
C LEU A 221 11.40 7.57 9.69
N ARG A 222 11.45 6.53 8.83
CA ARG A 222 10.84 6.60 7.49
C ARG A 222 9.33 6.77 7.57
N THR A 223 8.70 6.03 8.46
CA THR A 223 7.26 6.14 8.73
C THR A 223 6.87 7.55 9.18
N ARG A 224 7.66 8.16 10.07
CA ARG A 224 7.48 9.54 10.52
C ARG A 224 7.65 10.55 9.39
N ILE A 225 8.66 10.38 8.55
CA ILE A 225 8.88 11.25 7.37
C ILE A 225 7.67 11.19 6.44
N ILE A 226 7.20 9.98 6.12
CA ILE A 226 6.00 9.78 5.28
C ILE A 226 4.79 10.48 5.93
N GLY A 227 4.57 10.25 7.24
CA GLY A 227 3.47 10.89 7.97
C GLY A 227 3.53 12.42 7.94
N GLN A 228 4.70 13.02 8.18
CA GLN A 228 4.89 14.48 8.16
C GLN A 228 4.66 15.09 6.77
N ILE A 229 5.09 14.41 5.71
CA ILE A 229 4.83 14.86 4.34
C ILE A 229 3.33 14.81 4.09
N LEU A 230 2.68 13.68 4.36
CA LEU A 230 1.23 13.53 4.20
C LEU A 230 0.44 14.61 4.95
N GLU A 231 0.83 14.93 6.19
CA GLU A 231 0.20 16.00 6.99
C GLU A 231 0.29 17.37 6.30
N THR A 232 1.38 17.65 5.57
CA THR A 232 1.56 18.90 4.80
C THR A 232 0.50 19.04 3.69
N PHE A 233 0.02 17.91 3.16
CA PHE A 233 -1.06 17.83 2.17
C PHE A 233 -2.44 17.57 2.79
N ARG A 234 -2.58 17.72 4.12
CA ARG A 234 -3.82 17.44 4.88
C ARG A 234 -4.27 15.98 4.78
N LEU A 235 -3.32 15.08 4.63
CA LEU A 235 -3.53 13.64 4.61
C LEU A 235 -3.03 13.01 5.89
N ARG A 236 -3.61 11.87 6.22
CA ARG A 236 -3.15 11.05 7.35
C ARG A 236 -2.55 9.78 6.79
N LEU A 237 -1.39 9.39 7.31
CA LEU A 237 -0.89 8.02 7.12
C LEU A 237 -1.84 7.06 7.84
N ILE A 238 -2.57 6.26 7.08
CA ILE A 238 -3.40 5.20 7.66
C ILE A 238 -2.51 4.05 8.15
N PRO A 239 -2.91 3.31 9.20
CA PRO A 239 -2.22 2.11 9.63
C PRO A 239 -2.00 1.15 8.46
N ILE A 240 -0.80 0.59 8.37
CA ILE A 240 -0.44 -0.37 7.32
C ILE A 240 -0.25 -1.72 7.97
N ARG A 241 -0.93 -2.74 7.45
CA ARG A 241 -0.83 -4.10 7.93
C ARG A 241 -0.27 -5.00 6.85
N TYR A 242 0.82 -5.67 7.17
CA TYR A 242 1.41 -6.66 6.29
C TYR A 242 0.80 -8.03 6.56
N ILE A 243 0.31 -8.68 5.52
CA ILE A 243 -0.27 -10.01 5.56
C ILE A 243 0.61 -10.95 4.74
N ALA A 244 1.02 -12.06 5.35
CA ALA A 244 1.73 -13.15 4.71
C ALA A 244 1.12 -14.47 5.14
N ASN A 245 1.14 -15.48 4.26
CA ASN A 245 0.54 -16.81 4.46
C ASN A 245 -0.36 -16.98 5.70
N ASP A 246 0.21 -17.29 6.87
CA ASP A 246 -0.52 -17.54 8.12
C ASP A 246 -0.28 -16.50 9.23
N THR A 247 0.31 -15.36 8.89
CA THR A 247 0.64 -14.29 9.84
C THR A 247 0.32 -12.89 9.33
N TRP A 248 0.15 -11.97 10.26
CA TRP A 248 0.03 -10.55 9.98
C TRP A 248 0.85 -9.73 10.95
N THR A 249 1.16 -8.48 10.60
CA THR A 249 1.90 -7.55 11.46
C THR A 249 1.55 -6.12 11.10
N ASP A 250 1.28 -5.29 12.11
CA ASP A 250 1.19 -3.84 11.90
C ASP A 250 2.58 -3.27 11.60
N LEU A 251 2.66 -2.42 10.58
CA LEU A 251 3.91 -1.78 10.16
C LEU A 251 4.02 -0.33 10.63
N VAL A 252 2.88 0.31 10.86
CA VAL A 252 2.72 1.72 11.25
C VAL A 252 1.75 1.81 12.41
#